data_AF-A0A0T0M6F9-F1
#
_entry.id   AF-A0A0T0M6F9-F1
#
_cell.length_a   1.000
_cell.length_b   1.000
_cell.length_c   1.000
_cell.angle_alpha   90.00
_cell.angle_beta   90.00
_cell.angle_gamma   90.00
#
_symmetry.space_group_name_H-M   'P 1'
#
loop_
_entity.id
_entity.type
_entity.pdbx_description
1 polymer ?
#
loop_
_entity_poly.entity_id
_entity_poly.type
_entity_poly.pdbx_seq_one_letter_code
_entity_poly.pdbx_strand_id
1 'polypeptide(L)'
;MMKFGLITFFTAIILTTNSCEGQDKKTQSLQKQTEIMNEKNLYEKLSQKDKIALLKKSMLDYMEVASPSYTKTDVEECLKILEEYISELSISTSKDAGMNTVKNSIEKLNRLNEKCNSGLIETSERELIAEIMIFESVKKGYSKPNEDITEEWREW
;
A
#
# COMPACT_ATOMS: atom_id res chain seq x y z
N MET A 1 39.36 -61.11 -48.46
CA MET A 1 40.45 -61.49 -47.52
C MET A 1 40.95 -60.24 -46.82
N MET A 2 41.77 -60.43 -45.76
CA MET A 2 42.38 -59.39 -44.92
C MET A 2 41.44 -58.54 -44.05
N LYS A 3 42.06 -57.94 -43.03
CA LYS A 3 41.51 -57.21 -41.87
C LYS A 3 42.33 -55.91 -41.69
N PHE A 4 41.99 -55.16 -40.63
CA PHE A 4 42.70 -54.02 -40.05
C PHE A 4 42.42 -52.67 -40.74
N GLY A 5 42.32 -51.54 -40.00
CA GLY A 5 42.56 -51.36 -38.55
C GLY A 5 41.72 -50.24 -37.91
N LEU A 6 41.98 -50.01 -36.62
CA LEU A 6 41.37 -48.93 -35.83
C LEU A 6 41.68 -47.53 -36.42
N ILE A 7 40.76 -46.60 -36.20
CA ILE A 7 40.99 -45.42 -35.34
C ILE A 7 39.63 -44.96 -34.79
N THR A 8 39.52 -44.84 -33.47
CA THR A 8 38.37 -44.22 -32.79
C THR A 8 38.64 -42.72 -32.62
N PHE A 9 37.73 -41.87 -33.10
CA PHE A 9 37.70 -40.45 -32.74
C PHE A 9 36.39 -40.13 -32.02
N PHE A 10 36.47 -39.92 -30.70
CA PHE A 10 35.37 -39.36 -29.93
C PHE A 10 35.30 -37.84 -30.19
N THR A 11 34.52 -37.43 -31.18
CA THR A 11 34.10 -36.02 -31.32
C THR A 11 32.99 -35.74 -30.31
N ALA A 12 33.37 -35.22 -29.14
CA ALA A 12 32.42 -34.78 -28.13
C ALA A 12 31.58 -33.61 -28.67
N ILE A 13 30.33 -33.88 -29.04
CA ILE A 13 29.36 -32.85 -29.39
C ILE A 13 28.97 -32.15 -28.08
N ILE A 14 29.58 -30.99 -27.82
CA ILE A 14 29.16 -30.09 -26.75
C ILE A 14 27.81 -29.49 -27.17
N LEU A 15 26.73 -30.16 -26.78
CA LEU A 15 25.40 -29.59 -26.81
C LEU A 15 25.36 -28.46 -25.79
N THR A 16 25.47 -27.22 -26.26
CA THR A 16 25.22 -26.04 -25.43
C THR A 16 23.75 -26.03 -25.03
N THR A 17 23.46 -26.55 -23.84
CA THR A 17 22.13 -26.46 -23.22
C THR A 17 21.79 -24.99 -23.04
N ASN A 18 20.76 -24.50 -23.74
CA ASN A 18 20.23 -23.17 -23.52
C ASN A 18 19.82 -23.03 -22.04
N SER A 19 20.46 -22.12 -21.30
CA SER A 19 20.02 -21.76 -19.94
C SER A 19 18.61 -21.16 -20.06
N CYS A 20 17.60 -21.88 -19.55
CA CYS A 20 16.20 -21.46 -19.66
C CYS A 20 15.85 -20.46 -18.54
N GLU A 21 16.66 -19.42 -18.42
CA GLU A 21 16.72 -18.44 -17.31
C GLU A 21 15.60 -17.39 -17.39
N GLY A 22 14.39 -17.86 -17.71
CA GLY A 22 13.19 -17.05 -17.97
C GLY A 22 11.96 -17.46 -17.18
N GLN A 23 12.02 -18.52 -16.36
CA GLN A 23 10.86 -18.99 -15.59
C GLN A 23 10.68 -18.23 -14.27
N ASP A 24 11.76 -17.84 -13.58
CA ASP A 24 11.66 -17.16 -12.27
C ASP A 24 10.94 -15.81 -12.34
N LYS A 25 11.26 -14.96 -13.32
CA LYS A 25 10.67 -13.62 -13.44
C LYS A 25 9.14 -13.66 -13.61
N LYS A 26 8.62 -14.67 -14.32
CA LYS A 26 7.18 -14.86 -14.52
C LYS A 26 6.51 -15.48 -13.29
N THR A 27 7.18 -16.42 -12.62
CA THR A 27 6.69 -17.00 -11.36
C THR A 27 6.62 -15.95 -10.26
N GLN A 28 7.68 -15.17 -10.07
CA GLN A 28 7.73 -14.04 -9.13
C GLN A 28 6.69 -12.96 -9.46
N SER A 29 6.46 -12.62 -10.74
CA SER A 29 5.43 -11.64 -11.09
C SER A 29 4.01 -12.13 -10.76
N LEU A 30 3.71 -13.42 -11.00
CA LEU A 30 2.40 -14.00 -10.62
C LEU A 30 2.26 -14.15 -9.09
N GLN A 31 3.32 -14.53 -8.38
CA GLN A 31 3.33 -14.58 -6.91
C GLN A 31 3.06 -13.20 -6.33
N LYS A 32 3.83 -12.18 -6.73
CA LYS A 32 3.64 -10.80 -6.27
C LYS A 32 2.26 -10.23 -6.65
N GLN A 33 1.72 -10.55 -7.83
CA GLN A 33 0.34 -10.18 -8.17
C GLN A 33 -0.70 -10.90 -7.30
N THR A 34 -0.47 -12.17 -6.95
CA THR A 34 -1.37 -12.94 -6.07
C THR A 34 -1.32 -12.43 -4.63
N GLU A 35 -0.13 -12.07 -4.14
CA GLU A 35 0.08 -11.45 -2.82
C GLU A 35 -0.64 -10.10 -2.73
N ILE A 36 -0.36 -9.16 -3.65
CA ILE A 36 -1.03 -7.84 -3.72
C ILE A 36 -2.55 -7.99 -3.85
N MET A 37 -3.03 -8.93 -4.66
CA MET A 37 -4.47 -9.16 -4.84
C MET A 37 -5.13 -9.75 -3.59
N ASN A 38 -4.45 -10.65 -2.87
CA ASN A 38 -4.93 -11.20 -1.59
C ASN A 38 -4.89 -10.15 -0.48
N GLU A 39 -3.84 -9.32 -0.42
CA GLU A 39 -3.70 -8.22 0.53
C GLU A 39 -4.80 -7.18 0.35
N LYS A 40 -5.04 -6.70 -0.88
CA LYS A 40 -6.17 -5.80 -1.16
C LYS A 40 -7.52 -6.44 -0.84
N ASN A 41 -7.70 -7.72 -1.16
CA ASN A 41 -8.90 -8.49 -0.78
C ASN A 41 -9.06 -8.69 0.73
N LEU A 42 -8.01 -8.48 1.54
CA LEU A 42 -8.07 -8.48 2.99
C LEU A 42 -8.46 -7.10 3.51
N TYR A 43 -7.77 -6.03 3.06
CA TYR A 43 -8.07 -4.63 3.41
C TYR A 43 -9.52 -4.23 3.12
N GLU A 44 -10.05 -4.59 1.95
CA GLU A 44 -11.45 -4.34 1.57
C GLU A 44 -12.48 -4.99 2.53
N LYS A 45 -12.06 -6.00 3.32
CA LYS A 45 -12.90 -6.75 4.28
C LYS A 45 -12.64 -6.38 5.75
N LEU A 46 -11.61 -5.59 6.06
CA LEU A 46 -11.33 -5.12 7.42
C LEU A 46 -12.41 -4.13 7.89
N SER A 47 -12.76 -4.17 9.17
CA SER A 47 -13.61 -3.10 9.74
C SER A 47 -12.82 -1.79 9.83
N GLN A 48 -13.52 -0.66 9.87
CA GLN A 48 -12.90 0.67 9.98
C GLN A 48 -11.93 0.77 11.17
N LYS A 49 -12.24 0.09 12.28
CA LYS A 49 -11.39 -0.02 13.47
C LYS A 49 -10.11 -0.80 13.20
N ASP A 50 -10.20 -1.89 12.43
CA ASP A 50 -9.05 -2.73 12.11
C ASP A 50 -8.11 -2.01 11.13
N LYS A 51 -8.64 -1.21 10.20
CA LYS A 51 -7.85 -0.35 9.31
C LYS A 51 -7.07 0.72 10.09
N ILE A 52 -7.71 1.39 11.06
CA ILE A 52 -7.04 2.34 11.97
C ILE A 52 -5.99 1.64 12.83
N ALA A 53 -6.28 0.44 13.36
CA ALA A 53 -5.32 -0.34 14.13
C ALA A 53 -4.11 -0.81 13.28
N LEU A 54 -4.31 -1.09 12.00
CA LEU A 54 -3.26 -1.51 11.07
C LEU A 54 -2.40 -0.33 10.60
N LEU A 55 -2.99 0.84 10.33
CA LEU A 55 -2.26 2.10 10.12
C LEU A 55 -1.39 2.43 11.34
N LYS A 56 -1.96 2.37 12.55
CA LYS A 56 -1.23 2.53 13.81
C LYS A 56 -0.05 1.56 13.92
N LYS A 57 -0.27 0.29 13.57
CA LYS A 57 0.78 -0.74 13.61
C LYS A 57 1.89 -0.41 12.61
N SER A 58 1.55 -0.07 11.37
CA SER A 58 2.52 0.26 10.31
C SER A 58 3.46 1.40 10.73
N MET A 59 2.90 2.51 11.23
CA MET A 59 3.69 3.63 11.77
C MET A 59 4.57 3.20 12.96
N LEU A 60 4.03 2.44 13.93
CA LEU A 60 4.80 2.01 15.10
C LEU A 60 5.90 0.99 14.76
N ASP A 61 5.66 0.07 13.83
CA ASP A 61 6.66 -0.87 13.31
C ASP A 61 7.80 -0.10 12.61
N TYR A 62 7.47 0.91 11.80
CA TYR A 62 8.46 1.76 11.13
C TYR A 62 9.35 2.51 12.13
N MET A 63 8.78 2.97 13.26
CA MET A 63 9.58 3.59 14.33
C MET A 63 10.68 2.66 14.87
N GLU A 64 10.41 1.36 15.00
CA GLU A 64 11.37 0.38 15.54
C GLU A 64 12.54 0.09 14.60
N VAL A 65 12.35 0.25 13.28
CA VAL A 65 13.40 -0.03 12.27
C VAL A 65 14.10 1.20 11.70
N ALA A 66 13.42 2.36 11.65
CA ALA A 66 13.92 3.55 10.96
C ALA A 66 14.33 4.72 11.89
N SER A 67 13.86 4.74 13.15
CA SER A 67 14.06 5.88 14.08
C SER A 67 13.71 7.25 13.46
N PRO A 68 12.48 7.44 12.95
CA PRO A 68 12.05 8.66 12.27
C PRO A 68 11.92 9.87 13.23
N SER A 69 11.75 11.06 12.65
CA SER A 69 11.66 12.30 13.46
C SER A 69 10.33 12.50 14.21
N TYR A 70 9.28 11.73 13.85
CA TYR A 70 7.99 11.77 14.53
C TYR A 70 7.96 10.93 15.80
N THR A 71 7.06 11.26 16.72
CA THR A 71 6.88 10.56 18.00
C THR A 71 5.61 9.70 18.00
N LYS A 72 5.47 8.83 19.02
CA LYS A 72 4.21 8.10 19.23
C LYS A 72 3.01 9.04 19.44
N THR A 73 3.22 10.24 19.97
CA THR A 73 2.16 11.25 20.11
C THR A 73 1.65 11.74 18.76
N ASP A 74 2.53 11.90 17.77
CA ASP A 74 2.15 12.31 16.40
C ASP A 74 1.38 11.19 15.67
N VAL A 75 1.73 9.93 15.95
CA VAL A 75 0.92 8.77 15.52
C VAL A 75 -0.49 8.82 16.14
N GLU A 76 -0.63 9.02 17.45
CA GLU A 76 -1.96 9.17 18.08
C GLU A 76 -2.73 10.39 17.54
N GLU A 77 -2.03 11.49 17.22
CA GLU A 77 -2.65 12.70 16.62
C GLU A 77 -3.19 12.41 15.21
N CYS A 78 -2.47 11.64 14.40
CA CYS A 78 -2.93 11.19 13.07
C CYS A 78 -4.22 10.34 13.19
N LEU A 79 -4.22 9.34 14.06
CA LEU A 79 -5.38 8.46 14.27
C LEU A 79 -6.59 9.25 14.77
N LYS A 80 -6.37 10.22 15.68
CA LYS A 80 -7.41 11.11 16.19
C LYS A 80 -8.03 11.98 15.09
N ILE A 81 -7.26 12.45 14.10
CA ILE A 81 -7.79 13.18 12.94
C ILE A 81 -8.72 12.28 12.10
N LEU A 82 -8.39 10.98 11.97
CA LEU A 82 -9.22 10.01 11.25
C LEU A 82 -10.48 9.62 12.04
N GLU A 83 -10.39 9.51 13.36
CA GLU A 83 -11.57 9.29 14.23
C GLU A 83 -12.50 10.50 14.24
N GLU A 84 -11.96 11.73 14.26
CA GLU A 84 -12.72 12.97 14.06
C GLU A 84 -13.40 12.99 12.69
N TYR A 85 -12.67 12.66 11.61
CA TYR A 85 -13.23 12.55 10.25
C TYR A 85 -14.43 11.59 10.19
N ILE A 86 -14.28 10.36 10.70
CA ILE A 86 -15.35 9.35 10.71
C ILE A 86 -16.57 9.87 11.47
N SER A 87 -16.34 10.49 12.63
CA SER A 87 -17.39 11.07 13.48
C SER A 87 -18.14 12.20 12.77
N GLU A 88 -17.43 13.24 12.30
CA GLU A 88 -18.00 14.39 11.59
C GLU A 88 -18.75 13.97 10.32
N LEU A 89 -18.15 13.08 9.50
CA LEU A 89 -18.78 12.59 8.27
C LEU A 89 -20.04 11.78 8.59
N SER A 90 -20.05 10.98 9.65
CA SER A 90 -21.23 10.19 10.04
C SER A 90 -22.46 11.07 10.33
N ILE A 91 -22.27 12.25 10.95
CA ILE A 91 -23.36 13.19 11.28
C ILE A 91 -23.65 14.24 10.21
N SER A 92 -22.78 14.41 9.20
CA SER A 92 -22.98 15.37 8.10
C SER A 92 -24.28 15.13 7.32
N THR A 93 -24.88 16.19 6.77
CA THR A 93 -26.25 16.18 6.20
C THR A 93 -26.32 16.36 4.68
N SER A 94 -25.22 16.74 4.01
CA SER A 94 -25.12 16.90 2.55
C SER A 94 -23.73 16.52 2.04
N LYS A 95 -23.60 16.20 0.73
CA LYS A 95 -22.28 15.92 0.11
C LYS A 95 -21.33 17.09 0.37
N ASP A 96 -21.77 18.32 0.18
CA ASP A 96 -20.94 19.52 0.35
C ASP A 96 -20.41 19.65 1.79
N ALA A 97 -21.24 19.37 2.80
CA ALA A 97 -20.78 19.32 4.20
C ALA A 97 -19.75 18.20 4.42
N GLY A 98 -19.99 17.01 3.84
CA GLY A 98 -19.05 15.90 3.89
C GLY A 98 -17.71 16.19 3.21
N MET A 99 -17.71 16.81 2.03
CA MET A 99 -16.48 17.19 1.31
C MET A 99 -15.70 18.28 2.06
N ASN A 100 -16.36 19.20 2.76
CA ASN A 100 -15.68 20.11 3.68
C ASN A 100 -15.01 19.36 4.85
N THR A 101 -15.66 18.34 5.43
CA THR A 101 -15.02 17.46 6.43
C THR A 101 -13.84 16.66 5.87
N VAL A 102 -13.92 16.16 4.62
CA VAL A 102 -12.78 15.53 3.92
C VAL A 102 -11.61 16.50 3.83
N LYS A 103 -11.83 17.67 3.21
CA LYS A 103 -10.79 18.70 3.03
C LYS A 103 -10.18 19.12 4.37
N ASN A 104 -11.00 19.46 5.36
CA ASN A 104 -10.53 19.88 6.69
C ASN A 104 -9.64 18.80 7.34
N SER A 105 -9.94 17.52 7.11
CA SER A 105 -9.17 16.40 7.67
C SER A 105 -7.87 16.17 6.92
N ILE A 106 -7.84 16.30 5.59
CA ILE A 106 -6.58 16.28 4.82
C ILE A 106 -5.69 17.47 5.21
N GLU A 107 -6.23 18.68 5.34
CA GLU A 107 -5.43 19.82 5.80
C GLU A 107 -4.88 19.63 7.23
N LYS A 108 -5.63 18.98 8.15
CA LYS A 108 -5.11 18.59 9.48
C LYS A 108 -3.92 17.62 9.32
N LEU A 109 -4.02 16.65 8.43
CA LEU A 109 -2.96 15.66 8.15
C LEU A 109 -1.72 16.28 7.48
N ASN A 110 -1.88 17.20 6.52
CA ASN A 110 -0.77 17.92 5.88
C ASN A 110 0.07 18.66 6.94
N ARG A 111 -0.59 19.47 7.78
CA ARG A 111 0.06 20.22 8.88
C ARG A 111 0.74 19.32 9.91
N LEU A 112 0.16 18.15 10.20
CA LEU A 112 0.77 17.15 11.09
C LEU A 112 1.99 16.49 10.43
N ASN A 113 1.95 16.21 9.13
CA ASN A 113 3.10 15.65 8.42
C ASN A 113 4.23 16.69 8.29
N GLU A 114 3.92 17.95 7.97
CA GLU A 114 4.88 19.08 7.94
C GLU A 114 5.59 19.25 9.28
N LYS A 115 4.84 19.27 10.39
CA LYS A 115 5.35 19.25 11.79
C LYS A 115 6.33 18.08 12.04
N CYS A 116 6.17 16.97 11.32
CA CYS A 116 7.02 15.77 11.38
C CYS A 116 8.11 15.73 10.29
N ASN A 117 8.48 16.88 9.70
CA ASN A 117 9.43 17.01 8.60
C ASN A 117 9.04 16.18 7.35
N SER A 118 7.73 16.08 7.09
CA SER A 118 7.09 15.27 6.03
C SER A 118 7.28 13.75 6.13
N GLY A 119 7.88 13.25 7.22
CA GLY A 119 8.22 11.83 7.38
C GLY A 119 7.25 11.00 8.23
N LEU A 120 6.04 11.49 8.54
CA LEU A 120 5.01 10.71 9.25
C LEU A 120 4.14 9.90 8.28
N ILE A 121 3.74 10.52 7.16
CA ILE A 121 2.87 9.88 6.16
C ILE A 121 3.72 9.46 4.97
N GLU A 122 4.25 8.25 5.06
CA GLU A 122 4.99 7.58 3.99
C GLU A 122 4.04 6.92 2.97
N THR A 123 4.62 6.31 1.92
CA THR A 123 3.84 5.71 0.81
C THR A 123 2.81 4.67 1.28
N SER A 124 3.13 3.83 2.27
CA SER A 124 2.19 2.85 2.85
C SER A 124 1.02 3.53 3.57
N GLU A 125 1.34 4.50 4.41
CA GLU A 125 0.41 5.27 5.24
C GLU A 125 -0.55 6.09 4.36
N ARG A 126 -0.09 6.65 3.23
CA ARG A 126 -0.95 7.35 2.27
C ARG A 126 -2.10 6.49 1.78
N GLU A 127 -1.81 5.29 1.26
CA GLU A 127 -2.83 4.43 0.67
C GLU A 127 -3.85 3.98 1.74
N LEU A 128 -3.37 3.69 2.97
CA LEU A 128 -4.23 3.34 4.10
C LEU A 128 -5.15 4.48 4.53
N ILE A 129 -4.63 5.71 4.63
CA ILE A 129 -5.40 6.90 4.99
C ILE A 129 -6.45 7.20 3.90
N ALA A 130 -6.06 7.12 2.62
CA ALA A 130 -6.97 7.30 1.50
C ALA A 130 -8.10 6.25 1.53
N GLU A 131 -7.80 4.96 1.73
CA GLU A 131 -8.81 3.92 1.81
C GLU A 131 -9.76 4.11 3.02
N ILE A 132 -9.23 4.47 4.19
CA ILE A 132 -10.01 4.81 5.39
C ILE A 132 -11.02 5.94 5.09
N MET A 133 -10.59 6.98 4.38
CA MET A 133 -11.43 8.15 4.11
C MET A 133 -12.44 7.91 2.99
N ILE A 134 -12.01 7.32 1.87
CA ILE A 134 -12.86 6.97 0.72
C ILE A 134 -13.96 5.99 1.17
N PHE A 135 -13.63 4.99 2.00
CA PHE A 135 -14.60 3.98 2.45
C PHE A 135 -15.81 4.57 3.19
N GLU A 136 -15.61 5.46 4.17
CA GLU A 136 -16.76 6.09 4.84
C GLU A 136 -17.54 7.03 3.92
N SER A 137 -16.88 7.73 2.99
CA SER A 137 -17.57 8.60 2.01
C SER A 137 -18.43 7.80 1.03
N VAL A 138 -17.97 6.63 0.59
CA VAL A 138 -18.75 5.68 -0.22
C VAL A 138 -19.93 5.15 0.57
N LYS A 139 -19.70 4.71 1.81
CA LYS A 139 -20.73 4.24 2.76
C LYS A 139 -21.77 5.31 3.12
N LYS A 140 -21.37 6.59 3.15
CA LYS A 140 -22.23 7.77 3.32
C LYS A 140 -23.00 8.13 2.04
N GLY A 141 -22.59 7.60 0.88
CA GLY A 141 -23.18 7.89 -0.43
C GLY A 141 -22.67 9.17 -1.09
N TYR A 142 -21.53 9.70 -0.65
CA TYR A 142 -20.97 10.97 -1.14
C TYR A 142 -19.91 10.80 -2.22
N SER A 143 -19.27 9.64 -2.35
CA SER A 143 -18.34 9.33 -3.45
C SER A 143 -18.54 7.92 -4.00
N LYS A 144 -17.93 7.64 -5.15
CA LYS A 144 -17.88 6.31 -5.78
C LYS A 144 -16.69 5.50 -5.24
N PRO A 145 -16.74 4.14 -5.29
CA PRO A 145 -15.62 3.28 -4.86
C PRO A 145 -14.29 3.48 -5.61
N ASN A 146 -14.29 4.25 -6.70
CA ASN A 146 -13.14 4.55 -7.55
C ASN A 146 -12.87 6.07 -7.69
N GLU A 147 -13.36 6.88 -6.75
CA GLU A 147 -13.22 8.34 -6.69
C GLU A 147 -12.33 8.69 -5.49
N ASP A 148 -11.04 8.99 -5.73
CA ASP A 148 -10.13 9.47 -4.68
C ASP A 148 -10.47 10.93 -4.35
N ILE A 149 -11.39 11.07 -3.39
CA ILE A 149 -11.81 12.35 -2.80
C ILE A 149 -10.73 13.06 -1.97
N THR A 150 -9.55 12.46 -1.78
CA THR A 150 -8.45 13.06 -0.99
C THR A 150 -7.40 13.73 -1.87
N GLU A 151 -7.26 13.30 -3.12
CA GLU A 151 -6.16 13.67 -4.02
C GLU A 151 -5.98 15.18 -4.24
N GLU A 152 -7.08 15.95 -4.35
CA GLU A 152 -7.03 17.41 -4.58
C GLU A 152 -6.29 18.18 -3.47
N TRP A 153 -6.26 17.64 -2.23
CA TRP A 153 -5.79 18.35 -1.05
C TRP A 153 -4.57 17.72 -0.38
N ARG A 154 -4.09 16.55 -0.83
CA ARG A 154 -2.91 15.89 -0.26
C ARG A 154 -1.61 16.62 -0.63
N GLU A 155 -0.68 16.63 0.33
CA GLU A 155 0.71 17.08 0.15
C GLU A 155 1.72 15.92 0.34
N TRP A 156 1.24 14.67 0.24
CA TRP A 156 1.93 13.39 0.52
C TRP A 156 1.35 12.24 -0.34
#